data_AF-A0AAV5ZK74-F1
#
_entry.id   AF-A0AAV5ZK74-F1
#
_cell.length_a   1.000
_cell.length_b   1.000
_cell.length_c   1.000
_cell.angle_alpha   90.00
_cell.angle_beta   90.00
_cell.angle_gamma   90.00
#
_symmetry.space_group_name_H-M   'P 1'
#
loop_
_entity.id
_entity.type
_entity.pdbx_description
1 polymer ?
#
loop_
_entity_poly.entity_id
_entity_poly.type
_entity_poly.pdbx_seq_one_letter_code
_entity_poly.pdbx_strand_id
1 'polypeptide(L)'
;MATCNLCGFPVLKVHPGPAGSRCLRCASTFRHRAMGAVLARLGVRPDAAVYEMSSGGAFCRHLRRRFAHVTTSELFDGVPPGAFRGGVQCQDVQRLTYASAAFDVVTSTEVLEHVPDDRRAFAELHRVLRPGGVLVFTVPLMEAPATLERARLEHGAVVHLCQPEYHGDRLRGRRAALAFRTYGMDILDRLREAGFEAHLERVDDRRHAIKDGKVVVGRKPA
;
A
#
# COMPACT_ATOMS: atom_id res chain seq x y z
N MET A 1 15.64 -5.63 -23.14
CA MET A 1 14.68 -6.33 -22.24
C MET A 1 14.52 -5.50 -20.97
N ALA A 2 13.30 -5.33 -20.46
CA ALA A 2 13.09 -4.54 -19.23
C ALA A 2 13.66 -5.27 -18.01
N THR A 3 14.13 -4.53 -17.00
CA THR A 3 14.73 -5.06 -15.77
C THR A 3 13.98 -4.56 -14.54
N CYS A 4 13.91 -5.36 -13.49
CA CYS A 4 13.21 -5.00 -12.28
C CYS A 4 14.09 -4.11 -11.38
N ASN A 5 13.70 -2.84 -11.17
CA ASN A 5 14.37 -1.93 -10.23
C ASN A 5 14.37 -2.41 -8.76
N LEU A 6 13.58 -3.43 -8.41
CA LEU A 6 13.55 -3.98 -7.05
C LEU A 6 14.60 -5.07 -6.79
N CYS A 7 15.02 -5.81 -7.82
CA CYS A 7 15.91 -6.97 -7.64
C CYS A 7 16.89 -7.25 -8.79
N GLY A 8 16.93 -6.40 -9.82
CA GLY A 8 17.82 -6.48 -10.98
C GLY A 8 17.41 -7.47 -12.08
N PHE A 9 16.52 -8.43 -11.80
CA PHE A 9 16.20 -9.48 -12.75
C PHE A 9 15.31 -9.02 -13.92
N PRO A 10 15.36 -9.72 -15.08
CA PRO A 10 14.51 -9.43 -16.22
C PRO A 10 13.01 -9.46 -15.90
N VAL A 11 12.26 -8.65 -16.64
CA VAL A 11 10.79 -8.58 -16.61
C VAL A 11 10.23 -9.10 -17.93
N LEU A 12 9.30 -10.05 -17.84
CA LEU A 12 8.56 -10.57 -18.99
C LEU A 12 7.11 -10.09 -18.97
N LYS A 13 6.55 -9.96 -20.16
CA LYS A 13 5.12 -9.75 -20.35
C LYS A 13 4.44 -11.12 -20.44
N VAL A 14 3.69 -11.48 -19.41
CA VAL A 14 3.05 -12.80 -19.26
C VAL A 14 1.58 -12.82 -19.69
N HIS A 15 0.96 -11.65 -19.90
CA HIS A 15 -0.37 -11.52 -20.53
C HIS A 15 -0.56 -10.11 -21.15
N PRO A 16 -1.57 -9.89 -22.00
CA PRO A 16 -1.90 -8.58 -22.54
C PRO A 16 -2.28 -7.57 -21.45
N GLY A 17 -2.01 -6.27 -21.67
CA GLY A 17 -2.35 -5.19 -20.74
C GLY A 17 -1.22 -4.72 -19.81
N PRO A 18 -1.39 -3.57 -19.11
CA PRO A 18 -0.37 -2.95 -18.26
C PRO A 18 0.02 -3.81 -17.05
N ALA A 19 -0.98 -4.50 -16.47
CA ALA A 19 -0.79 -5.44 -15.38
C ALA A 19 -0.11 -6.75 -15.82
N GLY A 20 0.19 -6.92 -17.10
CA GLY A 20 0.78 -8.13 -17.70
C GLY A 20 2.24 -8.38 -17.42
N SER A 21 2.98 -7.41 -16.87
CA SER A 21 4.44 -7.52 -16.72
C SER A 21 4.84 -8.06 -15.35
N ARG A 22 5.65 -9.13 -15.31
CA ARG A 22 6.15 -9.79 -14.08
C ARG A 22 7.67 -9.95 -14.11
N CYS A 23 8.34 -9.65 -13.00
CA CYS A 23 9.75 -10.00 -12.84
C CYS A 23 9.92 -11.51 -12.68
N LEU A 24 10.88 -12.10 -13.39
CA LEU A 24 11.13 -13.55 -13.37
C LEU A 24 11.63 -14.09 -12.03
N ARG A 25 12.17 -13.24 -11.16
CA ARG A 25 12.69 -13.65 -9.84
C ARG A 25 11.75 -13.31 -8.71
N CYS A 26 11.42 -12.03 -8.56
CA CYS A 26 10.63 -11.58 -7.42
C CYS A 26 9.13 -11.49 -7.71
N ALA A 27 8.68 -11.82 -8.93
CA ALA A 27 7.29 -11.72 -9.37
C ALA A 27 6.68 -10.31 -9.25
N SER A 28 7.49 -9.26 -9.14
CA SER A 28 6.99 -7.88 -9.02
C SER A 28 6.06 -7.52 -10.18
N THR A 29 5.02 -6.79 -9.86
CA THR A 29 4.13 -6.12 -10.82
C THR A 29 4.66 -4.71 -11.13
N PHE A 30 4.05 -4.02 -12.09
CA PHE A 30 4.41 -2.63 -12.38
C PHE A 30 4.18 -1.69 -11.18
N ARG A 31 3.13 -1.92 -10.37
CA ARG A 31 2.82 -1.13 -9.16
C ARG A 31 3.94 -1.22 -8.12
N HIS A 32 4.40 -2.44 -7.80
CA HIS A 32 5.53 -2.63 -6.90
C HIS A 32 6.79 -1.88 -7.39
N ARG A 33 7.04 -1.89 -8.71
CA ARG A 33 8.19 -1.21 -9.32
C ARG A 33 8.02 0.31 -9.32
N ALA A 34 6.80 0.82 -9.49
CA ALA A 34 6.48 2.24 -9.35
C ALA A 34 6.73 2.72 -7.92
N MET A 35 6.26 1.99 -6.90
CA MET A 35 6.56 2.29 -5.50
C MET A 35 8.05 2.32 -5.22
N GLY A 36 8.81 1.33 -5.73
CA GLY A 36 10.27 1.31 -5.57
C GLY A 36 10.97 2.49 -6.24
N ALA A 37 10.45 2.97 -7.37
CA ALA A 37 10.98 4.17 -8.04
C ALA A 37 10.71 5.43 -7.21
N VAL A 38 9.52 5.57 -6.65
CA VAL A 38 9.17 6.70 -5.77
C VAL A 38 10.00 6.69 -4.49
N LEU A 39 10.10 5.55 -3.80
CA LEU A 39 10.97 5.44 -2.62
C LEU A 39 12.43 5.79 -2.90
N ALA A 40 12.95 5.41 -4.08
CA ALA A 40 14.31 5.77 -4.49
C ALA A 40 14.47 7.29 -4.69
N ARG A 41 13.49 7.96 -5.32
CA ARG A 41 13.49 9.43 -5.51
C ARG A 41 13.41 10.20 -4.21
N LEU A 42 12.66 9.68 -3.23
CA LEU A 42 12.53 10.28 -1.90
C LEU A 42 13.83 10.21 -1.08
N GLY A 43 14.84 9.44 -1.51
CA GLY A 43 16.15 9.42 -0.87
C GLY A 43 16.14 8.86 0.56
N VAL A 44 15.20 7.97 0.89
CA VAL A 44 15.05 7.42 2.24
C VAL A 44 16.33 6.70 2.68
N ARG A 45 16.84 7.06 3.87
CA ARG A 45 18.06 6.50 4.42
C ARG A 45 17.93 4.98 4.69
N PRO A 46 18.99 4.18 4.51
CA PRO A 46 18.94 2.74 4.79
C PRO A 46 18.64 2.36 6.24
N ASP A 47 18.89 3.25 7.19
CA ASP A 47 18.65 3.06 8.63
C ASP A 47 17.23 3.49 9.05
N ALA A 48 16.38 3.93 8.11
CA ALA A 48 15.01 4.31 8.40
C ALA A 48 14.19 3.15 8.99
N ALA A 49 13.35 3.47 9.97
CA ALA A 49 12.31 2.57 10.49
C ALA A 49 11.14 2.54 9.51
N VAL A 50 10.96 1.40 8.83
CA VAL A 50 9.94 1.19 7.79
C VAL A 50 8.85 0.25 8.30
N TYR A 51 7.60 0.62 8.08
CA TYR A 51 6.44 -0.26 8.28
C TYR A 51 5.75 -0.55 6.94
N GLU A 52 5.54 -1.83 6.62
CA GLU A 52 4.77 -2.27 5.45
C GLU A 52 3.54 -3.06 5.90
N MET A 53 2.37 -2.71 5.35
CA MET A 53 1.07 -3.32 5.67
C MET A 53 0.86 -4.70 5.00
N SER A 54 1.94 -5.37 4.64
CA SER A 54 1.99 -6.71 4.06
C SER A 54 3.22 -7.44 4.60
N SER A 55 3.20 -8.77 4.66
CA SER A 55 4.33 -9.56 5.18
C SER A 55 5.17 -10.28 4.11
N GLY A 56 4.64 -10.37 2.89
CA GLY A 56 5.21 -11.16 1.80
C GLY A 56 5.22 -10.48 0.43
N GLY A 57 5.77 -11.18 -0.56
CA GLY A 57 5.78 -10.72 -1.96
C GLY A 57 7.02 -9.92 -2.35
N ALA A 58 6.95 -9.32 -3.54
CA ALA A 58 8.09 -8.69 -4.20
C ALA A 58 8.61 -7.46 -3.45
N PHE A 59 7.68 -6.64 -2.93
CA PHE A 59 8.00 -5.36 -2.32
C PHE A 59 8.49 -5.52 -0.88
N CYS A 60 7.87 -6.39 -0.07
CA CYS A 60 8.43 -6.78 1.23
C CYS A 60 9.87 -7.28 1.12
N ARG A 61 10.18 -8.10 0.10
CA ARG A 61 11.56 -8.55 -0.15
C ARG A 61 12.49 -7.41 -0.58
N HIS A 62 11.99 -6.40 -1.26
CA HIS A 62 12.76 -5.22 -1.63
C HIS A 62 13.08 -4.38 -0.40
N LEU A 63 12.08 -4.07 0.43
CA LEU A 63 12.23 -3.31 1.66
C LEU A 63 13.25 -3.98 2.59
N ARG A 64 13.11 -5.29 2.85
CA ARG A 64 14.04 -6.05 3.71
C ARG A 64 15.48 -6.11 3.20
N ARG A 65 15.73 -5.86 1.92
CA ARG A 65 17.10 -5.75 1.36
C ARG A 65 17.64 -4.33 1.44
N ARG A 66 16.75 -3.33 1.43
CA ARG A 66 17.10 -1.92 1.30
C ARG A 66 17.19 -1.18 2.63
N PHE A 67 16.50 -1.67 3.66
CA PHE A 67 16.40 -1.03 4.96
C PHE A 67 16.78 -1.99 6.08
N ALA A 68 17.47 -1.47 7.09
CA ALA A 68 17.89 -2.23 8.26
C ALA A 68 16.72 -2.59 9.20
N HIS A 69 15.69 -1.75 9.24
CA HIS A 69 14.57 -1.88 10.17
C HIS A 69 13.24 -1.91 9.42
N VAL A 70 12.73 -3.12 9.16
CA VAL A 70 11.45 -3.33 8.45
C VAL A 70 10.49 -4.12 9.34
N THR A 71 9.42 -3.44 9.75
CA THR A 71 8.26 -4.05 10.42
C THR A 71 7.21 -4.39 9.37
N THR A 72 6.61 -5.57 9.48
CA THR A 72 5.55 -6.02 8.57
C THR A 72 4.40 -6.62 9.34
N SER A 73 3.18 -6.42 8.86
CA SER A 73 1.98 -7.03 9.45
C SER A 73 1.01 -7.54 8.40
N GLU A 74 -0.03 -8.21 8.86
CA GLU A 74 -1.21 -8.61 8.09
C GLU A 74 -2.46 -8.38 8.95
N LEU A 75 -3.64 -8.34 8.32
CA LEU A 75 -4.91 -8.41 9.05
C LEU A 75 -5.41 -9.86 9.06
N PHE A 76 -5.46 -10.46 10.25
CA PHE A 76 -5.85 -11.85 10.44
C PHE A 76 -7.23 -11.97 11.11
N ASP A 77 -8.15 -12.71 10.48
CA ASP A 77 -9.47 -12.96 11.06
C ASP A 77 -9.37 -13.66 12.41
N GLY A 78 -10.11 -13.15 13.40
CA GLY A 78 -10.16 -13.69 14.75
C GLY A 78 -8.89 -13.49 15.59
N VAL A 79 -7.91 -12.73 15.10
CA VAL A 79 -6.65 -12.45 15.82
C VAL A 79 -6.62 -10.98 16.23
N PRO A 80 -6.46 -10.65 17.53
CA PRO A 80 -6.45 -9.26 17.98
C PRO A 80 -5.20 -8.51 17.45
N PRO A 81 -5.30 -7.20 17.16
CA PRO A 81 -4.15 -6.38 16.83
C PRO A 81 -3.03 -6.49 17.87
N GLY A 82 -1.78 -6.55 17.41
CA GLY A 82 -0.58 -6.71 18.24
C GLY A 82 -0.17 -8.16 18.48
N ALA A 83 -1.09 -9.12 18.36
CA ALA A 83 -0.79 -10.55 18.49
C ALA A 83 -0.08 -11.10 17.23
N PHE A 84 0.44 -12.33 17.30
CA PHE A 84 1.19 -12.94 16.19
C PHE A 84 0.51 -14.21 15.68
N ARG A 85 0.56 -14.43 14.37
CA ARG A 85 0.18 -15.70 13.72
C ARG A 85 1.23 -16.07 12.68
N GLY A 86 1.83 -17.25 12.84
CA GLY A 86 2.88 -17.72 11.93
C GLY A 86 4.10 -16.79 11.84
N GLY A 87 4.48 -16.15 12.96
CA GLY A 87 5.61 -15.21 13.01
C GLY A 87 5.33 -13.82 12.42
N VAL A 88 4.10 -13.56 11.96
CA VAL A 88 3.68 -12.25 11.44
C VAL A 88 2.73 -11.59 12.44
N GLN A 89 2.91 -10.29 12.69
CA GLN A 89 2.04 -9.56 13.59
C GLN A 89 0.69 -9.25 12.92
N CYS A 90 -0.40 -9.43 13.66
CA CYS A 90 -1.72 -8.96 13.28
C CYS A 90 -1.82 -7.46 13.55
N GLN A 91 -2.27 -6.67 12.56
CA GLN A 91 -2.60 -5.27 12.76
C GLN A 91 -3.90 -4.92 12.02
N ASP A 92 -4.74 -4.12 12.67
CA ASP A 92 -5.81 -3.37 12.02
C ASP A 92 -5.31 -1.93 11.85
N VAL A 93 -5.23 -1.46 10.61
CA VAL A 93 -4.73 -0.10 10.33
C VAL A 93 -5.62 0.99 10.91
N GLN A 94 -6.90 0.69 11.21
CA GLN A 94 -7.81 1.63 11.88
C GLN A 94 -7.49 1.77 13.38
N ARG A 95 -6.64 0.90 13.93
CA ARG A 95 -6.23 0.89 15.34
C ARG A 95 -4.90 0.16 15.52
N LEU A 96 -3.81 0.78 15.08
CA LEU A 96 -2.47 0.21 15.13
C LEU A 96 -1.97 0.16 16.57
N THR A 97 -1.35 -0.96 16.96
CA THR A 97 -0.77 -1.09 18.32
C THR A 97 0.61 -0.46 18.46
N TYR A 98 1.10 0.23 17.41
CA TYR A 98 2.40 0.90 17.44
C TYR A 98 2.31 2.24 18.17
N ALA A 99 3.42 2.64 18.78
CA ALA A 99 3.57 3.97 19.37
C ALA A 99 3.45 5.08 18.32
N SER A 100 3.06 6.28 18.75
CA SER A 100 3.15 7.47 17.91
C SER A 100 4.61 7.73 17.53
N ALA A 101 4.84 8.26 16.32
CA ALA A 101 6.19 8.56 15.82
C ALA A 101 7.17 7.37 15.87
N ALA A 102 6.68 6.16 15.60
CA ALA A 102 7.48 4.94 15.56
C ALA A 102 8.25 4.76 14.23
N PHE A 103 7.73 5.27 13.11
CA PHE A 103 8.27 4.98 11.77
C PHE A 103 8.67 6.26 11.03
N ASP A 104 9.74 6.15 10.24
CA ASP A 104 10.13 7.19 9.27
C ASP A 104 9.35 7.03 7.95
N VAL A 105 9.03 5.78 7.60
CA VAL A 105 8.31 5.44 6.36
C VAL A 105 7.23 4.41 6.65
N VAL A 106 6.04 4.65 6.10
CA VAL A 106 4.99 3.63 5.99
C VAL A 106 4.71 3.34 4.52
N THR A 107 4.59 2.08 4.17
CA THR A 107 4.22 1.64 2.83
C THR A 107 3.04 0.67 2.84
N SER A 108 2.28 0.70 1.74
CA SER A 108 1.12 -0.17 1.55
C SER A 108 0.89 -0.43 0.07
N THR A 109 0.57 -1.67 -0.29
CA THR A 109 0.35 -2.08 -1.67
C THR A 109 -1.05 -2.67 -1.83
N GLU A 110 -2.02 -1.89 -2.32
CA GLU A 110 -3.41 -2.34 -2.58
C GLU A 110 -4.08 -2.92 -1.31
N VAL A 111 -4.00 -2.18 -0.20
CA VAL A 111 -4.66 -2.56 1.08
C VAL A 111 -5.75 -1.57 1.48
N LEU A 112 -5.57 -0.28 1.25
CA LEU A 112 -6.41 0.78 1.84
C LEU A 112 -7.81 0.86 1.24
N GLU A 113 -8.04 0.27 0.07
CA GLU A 113 -9.36 0.09 -0.54
C GLU A 113 -10.21 -0.96 0.20
N HIS A 114 -9.58 -1.83 0.98
CA HIS A 114 -10.23 -2.89 1.75
C HIS A 114 -10.56 -2.48 3.18
N VAL A 115 -10.18 -1.27 3.59
CA VAL A 115 -10.37 -0.78 4.95
C VAL A 115 -11.74 -0.12 5.07
N PRO A 116 -12.62 -0.51 6.01
CA PRO A 116 -13.94 0.09 6.13
C PRO A 116 -13.93 1.60 6.42
N ASP A 117 -13.10 2.06 7.36
CA ASP A 117 -12.93 3.47 7.71
C ASP A 117 -11.51 3.93 7.33
N ASP A 118 -11.37 4.41 6.09
CA ASP A 118 -10.10 4.93 5.57
C ASP A 118 -9.63 6.20 6.29
N ARG A 119 -10.56 7.05 6.73
CA ARG A 119 -10.25 8.26 7.49
C ARG A 119 -9.55 7.91 8.81
N ARG A 120 -10.07 6.92 9.55
CA ARG A 120 -9.38 6.41 10.76
C ARG A 120 -8.03 5.79 10.43
N ALA A 121 -7.95 5.03 9.34
CA ALA A 121 -6.67 4.46 8.91
C ALA A 121 -5.63 5.55 8.61
N PHE A 122 -5.99 6.60 7.87
CA PHE A 122 -5.08 7.71 7.59
C PHE A 122 -4.67 8.45 8.85
N ALA A 123 -5.58 8.66 9.82
CA ALA A 123 -5.24 9.26 11.10
C ALA A 123 -4.23 8.40 11.90
N GLU A 124 -4.41 7.07 11.94
CA GLU A 124 -3.47 6.15 12.59
C GLU A 124 -2.11 6.11 11.86
N LEU A 125 -2.11 6.10 10.53
CA LEU A 125 -0.89 6.17 9.72
C LEU A 125 -0.14 7.48 9.98
N HIS A 126 -0.85 8.61 10.07
CA HIS A 126 -0.26 9.89 10.43
C HIS A 126 0.31 9.86 11.85
N ARG A 127 -0.40 9.26 12.82
CA ARG A 127 0.04 9.14 14.21
C ARG A 127 1.35 8.36 14.34
N VAL A 128 1.46 7.20 13.69
CA VAL A 128 2.64 6.33 13.81
C VAL A 128 3.85 6.83 13.04
N LEU A 129 3.67 7.73 12.06
CA LEU A 129 4.77 8.41 11.39
C LEU A 129 5.43 9.45 12.30
N ARG A 130 6.76 9.53 12.25
CA ARG A 130 7.55 10.63 12.82
C ARG A 130 7.27 11.93 12.08
N PRO A 131 7.44 13.10 12.72
CA PRO A 131 7.47 14.36 11.99
C PRO A 131 8.49 14.30 10.85
N GLY A 132 8.11 14.79 9.66
CA GLY A 132 8.89 14.66 8.43
C GLY A 132 8.84 13.29 7.74
N GLY A 133 8.20 12.29 8.35
CA GLY A 133 8.04 10.93 7.81
C GLY A 133 7.09 10.87 6.61
N VAL A 134 7.13 9.76 5.87
CA VAL A 134 6.40 9.60 4.60
C VAL A 134 5.55 8.33 4.52
N LEU A 135 4.33 8.47 4.04
CA LEU A 135 3.43 7.41 3.61
C LEU A 135 3.52 7.27 2.09
N VAL A 136 3.81 6.07 1.58
CA VAL A 136 3.91 5.79 0.15
C VAL A 136 3.10 4.55 -0.19
N PHE A 137 2.06 4.67 -1.01
CA PHE A 137 1.16 3.55 -1.25
C PHE A 137 0.53 3.52 -2.64
N THR A 138 -0.05 2.38 -3.00
CA THR A 138 -0.92 2.25 -4.17
C THR A 138 -2.30 1.74 -3.76
N VAL A 139 -3.28 2.16 -4.56
CA VAL A 139 -4.66 1.68 -4.55
C VAL A 139 -5.17 1.66 -6.01
N PRO A 140 -6.26 0.93 -6.30
CA PRO A 140 -7.06 1.15 -7.50
C PRO A 140 -7.56 2.61 -7.54
N LEU A 141 -6.92 3.42 -8.38
CA LEU A 141 -7.19 4.85 -8.52
C LEU A 141 -7.80 5.18 -9.88
N MET A 142 -9.02 5.72 -9.86
CA MET A 142 -9.71 6.25 -11.03
C MET A 142 -9.24 7.66 -11.35
N GLU A 143 -9.20 8.00 -12.63
CA GLU A 143 -9.08 9.40 -13.10
C GLU A 143 -10.45 10.10 -13.00
N ALA A 144 -11.03 10.09 -11.80
CA ALA A 144 -12.30 10.72 -11.48
C ALA A 144 -12.11 11.65 -10.27
N PRO A 145 -12.82 12.79 -10.17
CA PRO A 145 -12.67 13.68 -9.04
C PRO A 145 -13.01 13.03 -7.69
N ALA A 146 -14.06 12.21 -7.65
CA ALA A 146 -14.61 11.65 -6.42
C ALA A 146 -14.45 10.12 -6.33
N THR A 147 -14.24 9.64 -5.10
CA THR A 147 -14.21 8.24 -4.74
C THR A 147 -15.59 7.60 -4.88
N LEU A 148 -15.62 6.41 -5.48
CA LEU A 148 -16.81 5.56 -5.51
C LEU A 148 -16.81 4.68 -4.26
N GLU A 149 -17.66 5.02 -3.30
CA GLU A 149 -17.95 4.15 -2.15
C GLU A 149 -18.77 2.94 -2.64
N ARG A 150 -18.26 1.73 -2.40
CA ARG A 150 -18.84 0.46 -2.87
C ARG A 150 -19.56 -0.29 -1.76
N ALA A 151 -19.06 -0.16 -0.54
CA ALA A 151 -19.64 -0.75 0.64
C ALA A 151 -19.33 0.12 1.86
N ARG A 152 -20.12 -0.06 2.92
CA ARG A 152 -19.86 0.53 4.24
C ARG A 152 -20.22 -0.44 5.34
N LEU A 153 -19.71 -0.20 6.55
CA LEU A 153 -20.16 -0.91 7.74
C LEU A 153 -21.31 -0.15 8.40
N GLU A 154 -22.42 -0.85 8.65
CA GLU A 154 -23.54 -0.36 9.46
C GLU A 154 -23.86 -1.41 10.52
N HIS A 155 -23.82 -1.02 11.79
CA HIS A 155 -24.13 -1.91 12.92
C HIS A 155 -23.36 -3.25 12.88
N GLY A 156 -22.11 -3.23 12.38
CA GLY A 156 -21.25 -4.41 12.27
C GLY A 156 -21.51 -5.29 11.03
N ALA A 157 -22.49 -4.95 10.20
CA ALA A 157 -22.78 -5.62 8.95
C ALA A 157 -22.27 -4.83 7.74
N VAL A 158 -21.84 -5.52 6.69
CA VAL A 158 -21.47 -4.91 5.42
C VAL A 158 -22.74 -4.58 4.63
N VAL A 159 -22.90 -3.32 4.27
CA VAL A 159 -23.95 -2.83 3.37
C VAL A 159 -23.30 -2.49 2.03
N HIS A 160 -23.75 -3.13 0.95
CA HIS A 160 -23.28 -2.88 -0.40
C HIS A 160 -24.05 -1.73 -1.04
N LEU A 161 -23.33 -0.73 -1.53
CA LEU A 161 -23.90 0.46 -2.19
C LEU A 161 -23.96 0.30 -3.72
N CYS A 162 -23.15 -0.62 -4.25
CA CYS A 162 -23.16 -1.03 -5.65
C CYS A 162 -22.78 -2.52 -5.76
N GLN A 163 -22.61 -3.02 -6.99
CA GLN A 163 -22.11 -4.38 -7.21
C GLN A 163 -20.77 -4.58 -6.46
N PRO A 164 -20.66 -5.63 -5.61
CA PRO A 164 -19.48 -5.83 -4.80
C PRO A 164 -18.28 -6.26 -5.65
N GLU A 165 -17.10 -5.81 -5.25
CA GLU A 165 -15.85 -6.14 -5.90
C GLU A 165 -14.89 -6.77 -4.90
N TYR A 166 -14.28 -7.89 -5.30
CA TYR A 166 -13.36 -8.65 -4.48
C TYR A 166 -12.02 -8.81 -5.16
N HIS A 167 -10.95 -8.52 -4.44
CA HIS A 167 -9.57 -8.71 -4.89
C HIS A 167 -8.94 -9.95 -4.27
N GLY A 168 -7.73 -10.29 -4.74
CA GLY A 168 -6.98 -11.42 -4.21
C GLY A 168 -6.34 -11.05 -2.87
N ASP A 169 -6.43 -11.98 -1.92
CA ASP A 169 -5.81 -11.86 -0.61
C ASP A 169 -4.82 -13.03 -0.43
N ARG A 170 -3.62 -12.74 0.08
CA ARG A 170 -2.57 -13.77 0.25
C ARG A 170 -2.97 -14.85 1.25
N LEU A 171 -3.78 -14.51 2.24
CA LEU A 171 -4.14 -15.34 3.38
C LEU A 171 -5.45 -16.09 3.14
N ARG A 172 -6.42 -15.42 2.52
CA ARG A 172 -7.79 -15.90 2.32
C ARG A 172 -8.05 -16.41 0.90
N GLY A 173 -7.15 -16.12 -0.04
CA GLY A 173 -7.20 -16.66 -1.40
C GLY A 173 -7.77 -15.70 -2.44
N ARG A 174 -8.20 -16.25 -3.58
CA ARG A 174 -8.68 -15.45 -4.71
C ARG A 174 -10.08 -14.90 -4.41
N ARG A 175 -10.30 -13.61 -4.71
CA ARG A 175 -11.59 -12.91 -4.52
C ARG A 175 -12.09 -12.95 -3.07
N ALA A 176 -11.19 -12.71 -2.12
CA ALA A 176 -11.49 -12.79 -0.70
C ALA A 176 -11.45 -11.43 0.02
N ALA A 177 -10.80 -10.41 -0.54
CA ALA A 177 -10.76 -9.08 0.05
C ALA A 177 -11.81 -8.18 -0.61
N LEU A 178 -12.86 -7.82 0.12
CA LEU A 178 -13.89 -6.87 -0.33
C LEU A 178 -13.27 -5.48 -0.48
N ALA A 179 -13.44 -4.84 -1.63
CA ALA A 179 -13.14 -3.41 -1.78
C ALA A 179 -14.32 -2.59 -1.26
N PHE A 180 -14.08 -1.79 -0.22
CA PHE A 180 -15.07 -0.83 0.30
C PHE A 180 -15.20 0.39 -0.60
N ARG A 181 -14.14 0.72 -1.34
CA ARG A 181 -14.15 1.83 -2.31
C ARG A 181 -13.23 1.61 -3.50
N THR A 182 -13.49 2.36 -4.56
CA THR A 182 -12.51 2.64 -5.60
C THR A 182 -12.18 4.12 -5.53
N TYR A 183 -10.93 4.45 -5.23
CA TYR A 183 -10.54 5.83 -4.97
C TYR A 183 -10.60 6.69 -6.23
N GLY A 184 -11.06 7.92 -6.07
CA GLY A 184 -10.86 9.02 -6.99
C GLY A 184 -9.72 9.93 -6.52
N MET A 185 -9.58 11.09 -7.16
CA MET A 185 -8.52 12.05 -6.84
C MET A 185 -8.72 12.76 -5.49
N ASP A 186 -9.95 12.76 -4.95
CA ASP A 186 -10.28 13.18 -3.58
C ASP A 186 -9.52 12.42 -2.48
N ILE A 187 -8.86 11.29 -2.81
CA ILE A 187 -7.94 10.62 -1.88
C ILE A 187 -6.84 11.55 -1.34
N LEU A 188 -6.39 12.51 -2.16
CA LEU A 188 -5.39 13.48 -1.73
C LEU A 188 -5.97 14.43 -0.67
N ASP A 189 -7.24 14.80 -0.81
CA ASP A 189 -7.92 15.64 0.17
C ASP A 189 -8.20 14.87 1.47
N ARG A 190 -8.58 13.59 1.38
CA ARG A 190 -8.72 12.71 2.55
C ARG A 190 -7.41 12.60 3.36
N LEU A 191 -6.27 12.53 2.67
CA LEU A 191 -4.96 12.56 3.33
C LEU A 191 -4.68 13.93 3.98
N ARG A 192 -5.01 15.04 3.31
CA ARG A 192 -4.87 16.39 3.87
C ARG A 192 -5.72 16.60 5.12
N GLU A 193 -6.94 16.08 5.12
CA GLU A 193 -7.82 16.07 6.30
C GLU A 193 -7.20 15.31 7.48
N ALA A 194 -6.40 14.28 7.21
CA ALA A 194 -5.65 13.53 8.24
C ALA A 194 -4.31 14.20 8.66
N GLY A 195 -3.96 15.35 8.07
CA GLY A 195 -2.76 16.12 8.42
C GLY A 195 -1.55 15.92 7.51
N PHE A 196 -1.70 15.21 6.39
CA PHE A 196 -0.61 15.03 5.42
C PHE A 196 -0.51 16.17 4.40
N GLU A 197 0.71 16.49 3.98
CA GLU A 197 0.97 17.07 2.67
C GLU A 197 0.91 15.96 1.62
N ALA A 198 -0.10 15.97 0.74
CA ALA A 198 -0.37 14.85 -0.17
C ALA A 198 -0.26 15.21 -1.65
N HIS A 199 0.36 14.32 -2.43
CA HIS A 199 0.43 14.39 -3.89
C HIS A 199 0.42 13.00 -4.55
N LEU A 200 0.16 12.99 -5.86
CA LEU A 200 0.23 11.79 -6.69
C LEU A 200 1.52 11.79 -7.52
N GLU A 201 2.34 10.77 -7.36
CA GLU A 201 3.48 10.48 -8.23
C GLU A 201 3.02 9.62 -9.41
N ARG A 202 3.20 10.14 -10.62
CA ARG A 202 3.02 9.37 -11.86
C ARG A 202 4.38 8.84 -12.33
N VAL A 203 4.44 7.54 -12.58
CA VAL A 203 5.67 6.85 -12.93
C VAL A 203 5.47 6.09 -14.24
N ASP A 204 6.15 6.56 -15.28
CA ASP A 204 6.35 5.84 -16.53
C ASP A 204 7.84 5.57 -16.72
N ASP A 205 8.23 4.30 -16.71
CA ASP A 205 9.61 3.89 -16.98
C ASP A 205 9.62 2.57 -17.75
N ARG A 206 9.85 2.69 -19.06
CA ARG A 206 9.93 1.54 -19.97
C ARG A 206 11.09 0.61 -19.64
N ARG A 207 12.20 1.10 -19.07
CA ARG A 207 13.34 0.26 -18.67
C ARG A 207 12.93 -0.69 -17.55
N HIS A 208 12.01 -0.25 -16.70
CA HIS A 208 11.47 -1.03 -15.60
C HIS A 208 10.08 -1.61 -15.86
N ALA A 209 9.59 -1.58 -17.11
CA ALA A 209 8.24 -2.03 -17.47
C ALA A 209 7.18 -1.47 -16.50
N ILE A 210 7.25 -0.16 -16.24
CA ILE A 210 6.26 0.61 -15.54
C ILE A 210 5.52 1.44 -16.58
N LYS A 211 4.19 1.29 -16.63
CA LYS A 211 3.29 2.06 -17.48
C LYS A 211 2.13 2.52 -16.61
N ASP A 212 1.85 3.83 -16.61
CA ASP A 212 0.80 4.46 -15.80
C ASP A 212 0.87 4.05 -14.31
N GLY A 213 2.09 4.09 -13.76
CA GLY A 213 2.30 3.82 -12.34
C GLY A 213 1.77 4.99 -11.52
N LYS A 214 0.78 4.76 -10.67
CA LYS A 214 0.20 5.76 -9.78
C LYS A 214 0.56 5.42 -8.34
N VAL A 215 1.28 6.30 -7.68
CA VAL A 215 1.73 6.13 -6.29
C VAL A 215 1.32 7.36 -5.51
N VAL A 216 0.52 7.17 -4.47
CA VAL A 216 0.11 8.25 -3.60
C VAL A 216 1.18 8.44 -2.53
N VAL A 217 1.58 9.69 -2.32
CA VAL A 217 2.57 10.08 -1.32
C VAL A 217 1.93 11.07 -0.37
N GLY A 218 2.01 10.78 0.93
CA GLY A 218 1.64 11.68 2.01
C GLY A 218 2.84 11.95 2.90
N ARG A 219 3.23 13.21 3.08
CA ARG A 219 4.29 13.60 4.01
C ARG A 219 3.70 14.18 5.27
N LYS A 220 4.17 13.71 6.41
CA LYS A 220 3.84 14.33 7.69
C LYS A 220 4.72 15.58 7.87
N PRO A 221 4.14 16.76 8.16
CA PRO A 221 4.92 17.95 8.47
C PRO A 221 5.92 17.70 9.60
N ALA A 222 7.03 18.46 9.60
CA ALA A 222 8.08 18.38 10.61
C ALA A 222 7.68 19.03 11.94
#